data_AF-A0A085VZL6-F1
#
_entry.id   AF-A0A085VZL6-F1
#
_cell.length_a   1.000
_cell.length_b   1.000
_cell.length_c   1.000
_cell.angle_alpha   90.00
_cell.angle_beta   90.00
_cell.angle_gamma   90.00
#
_symmetry.space_group_name_H-M   'P 1'
#
loop_
_entity.id
_entity.type
_entity.pdbx_description
1 polymer ?
#
loop_
_entity_poly.entity_id
_entity_poly.type
_entity_poly.pdbx_seq_one_letter_code
_entity_poly.pdbx_strand_id
1 'polypeptide(L)'
;MTLRTKLLTGLTALLSIAGGTALATPPGSTLKAEPLPQHKVPTSKEGNLVVGMCDGETSLEVKGVKEGERMSREQALQVTGALMEEWRRKNPSANWDDVPLPGSAIAQAPQPPPSPKPQGPRSPPALPPTPQKPAAGGSTKTEGATAASGASDVAAQKGVSLQTGHTYGAFSERDERIWAASTQAFVEEGNRIFHDAEALGGTIAVSCDMCHPDAANTHPETYPKYQVQLGRVALLRDMINWCIENPVRGKPLADDDPKMKAMEAFIYAKRKGAKLEFGKH
;
A
#
# COMPACT_ATOMS: atom_id res chain seq x y z
N MET A 1 -59.61 57.21 0.56
CA MET A 1 -58.43 57.72 -0.17
C MET A 1 -57.18 57.10 0.44
N THR A 2 -56.48 56.32 -0.39
CA THR A 2 -55.07 55.90 -0.33
C THR A 2 -54.17 56.41 0.82
N LEU A 3 -53.39 55.52 1.44
CA LEU A 3 -51.99 55.29 1.05
C LEU A 3 -51.37 54.07 1.77
N ARG A 4 -50.52 53.37 1.00
CA ARG A 4 -49.61 52.26 1.38
C ARG A 4 -48.61 52.70 2.45
N THR A 5 -48.00 51.75 3.19
CA THR A 5 -46.54 51.44 3.19
C THR A 5 -46.17 50.29 4.15
N LYS A 6 -45.60 49.23 3.56
CA LYS A 6 -44.58 48.23 3.98
C LYS A 6 -44.08 48.18 5.45
N LEU A 7 -43.82 46.99 6.00
CA LEU A 7 -42.48 46.34 6.02
C LEU A 7 -42.43 45.03 6.88
N LEU A 8 -41.74 44.03 6.32
CA LEU A 8 -40.81 43.05 6.94
C LEU A 8 -41.30 42.05 8.02
N THR A 9 -41.38 40.78 7.62
CA THR A 9 -41.11 39.63 8.50
C THR A 9 -39.91 38.86 7.94
N GLY A 10 -38.81 38.86 8.68
CA GLY A 10 -37.59 38.14 8.34
C GLY A 10 -37.72 36.64 8.65
N LEU A 11 -37.30 35.81 7.69
CA LEU A 11 -37.17 34.36 7.84
C LEU A 11 -35.71 34.06 8.24
N THR A 12 -35.50 33.60 9.46
CA THR A 12 -34.24 32.94 9.87
C THR A 12 -34.24 31.51 9.37
N ALA A 13 -33.38 31.21 8.39
CA ALA A 13 -33.10 29.84 7.95
C ALA A 13 -31.71 29.41 8.44
N LEU A 14 -31.67 28.20 9.00
CA LEU A 14 -30.53 27.52 9.61
C LEU A 14 -29.35 27.34 8.64
N LEU A 15 -28.13 27.68 9.08
CA LEU A 15 -26.88 27.20 8.49
C LEU A 15 -26.43 25.92 9.22
N SER A 16 -26.55 24.79 8.54
CA SER A 16 -25.82 23.56 8.88
C SER A 16 -24.52 23.54 8.07
N ILE A 17 -23.39 23.81 8.71
CA ILE A 17 -22.06 23.68 8.08
C ILE A 17 -21.58 22.25 8.30
N ALA A 18 -21.74 21.40 7.27
CA ALA A 18 -20.94 20.19 7.14
C ALA A 18 -19.61 20.58 6.50
N GLY A 19 -18.56 20.63 7.30
CA GLY A 19 -17.19 20.94 6.87
C GLY A 19 -16.58 19.77 6.10
N GLY A 20 -16.60 19.86 4.78
CA GLY A 20 -15.65 19.20 3.90
C GLY A 20 -14.99 20.28 3.06
N THR A 21 -13.84 20.79 3.49
CA THR A 21 -13.06 21.71 2.66
C THR A 21 -12.45 20.90 1.51
N ALA A 22 -13.15 20.85 0.38
CA ALA A 22 -12.52 20.55 -0.89
C ALA A 22 -11.43 21.60 -1.09
N LEU A 23 -10.16 21.18 -1.07
CA LEU A 23 -9.05 22.02 -1.47
C LEU A 23 -9.32 22.49 -2.91
N ALA A 24 -9.63 23.78 -3.06
CA ALA A 24 -9.89 24.39 -4.35
C ALA A 24 -8.65 24.21 -5.23
N THR A 25 -8.81 23.52 -6.35
CA THR A 25 -7.78 23.42 -7.39
C THR A 25 -7.38 24.83 -7.82
N PRO A 26 -6.08 25.16 -7.87
CA PRO A 26 -5.66 26.51 -8.24
C PRO A 26 -6.16 26.87 -9.65
N PRO A 27 -6.59 28.12 -9.88
CA PRO A 27 -7.01 28.57 -11.21
C PRO A 27 -5.83 28.45 -12.18
N GLY A 28 -5.94 27.54 -13.14
CA GLY A 28 -4.89 27.22 -14.12
C GLY A 28 -4.52 25.74 -14.22
N SER A 29 -4.95 24.89 -13.29
CA SER A 29 -4.81 23.44 -13.48
C SER A 29 -5.81 22.94 -14.53
N THR A 30 -5.32 22.49 -15.67
CA THR A 30 -6.12 21.79 -16.70
C THR A 30 -6.42 20.34 -16.32
N LEU A 31 -5.82 19.85 -15.24
CA LEU A 31 -5.98 18.47 -14.77
C LEU A 31 -7.31 18.35 -14.00
N LYS A 32 -8.33 17.86 -14.70
CA LYS A 32 -9.57 17.39 -14.08
C LYS A 32 -9.46 15.88 -13.84
N ALA A 33 -9.85 15.43 -12.65
CA ALA A 33 -9.98 14.01 -12.35
C ALA A 33 -11.19 13.48 -13.14
N GLU A 34 -10.93 12.68 -14.17
CA GLU A 34 -11.97 11.93 -14.87
C GLU A 34 -12.22 10.60 -14.12
N PRO A 35 -13.47 10.14 -14.04
CA PRO A 35 -13.79 8.86 -13.42
C PRO A 35 -13.07 7.73 -14.15
N LEU A 36 -12.56 6.76 -13.39
CA LEU A 36 -11.94 5.58 -13.96
C LEU A 36 -12.97 4.83 -14.82
N PRO A 37 -12.62 4.36 -16.03
CA PRO A 37 -13.48 3.46 -16.78
C PRO A 37 -13.78 2.19 -15.95
N GLN A 38 -14.84 1.46 -16.28
CA GLN A 38 -15.15 0.20 -15.58
C GLN A 38 -15.09 -0.94 -16.59
N HIS A 39 -14.42 -2.03 -16.24
CA HIS A 39 -14.51 -3.24 -17.05
C HIS A 39 -15.89 -3.87 -16.89
N LYS A 40 -16.66 -3.84 -17.99
CA LYS A 40 -17.92 -4.57 -18.08
C LYS A 40 -17.60 -6.02 -18.44
N VAL A 41 -17.64 -6.89 -17.43
CA VAL A 41 -17.66 -8.32 -17.69
C VAL A 41 -19.03 -8.74 -18.24
N PRO A 42 -19.10 -9.79 -19.07
CA PRO A 42 -20.37 -10.34 -19.51
C PRO A 42 -21.27 -10.71 -18.34
N THR A 43 -22.58 -10.52 -18.48
CA THR A 43 -23.55 -11.01 -17.50
C THR A 43 -23.83 -12.49 -17.76
N SER A 44 -23.70 -13.33 -16.74
CA SER A 44 -24.12 -14.73 -16.83
C SER A 44 -25.63 -14.82 -17.07
N LYS A 45 -26.04 -15.63 -18.05
CA LYS A 45 -27.46 -15.93 -18.29
C LYS A 45 -28.08 -16.75 -17.15
N GLU A 46 -27.25 -17.44 -16.38
CA GLU A 46 -27.65 -18.30 -15.25
C GLU A 46 -27.50 -17.57 -13.90
N GLY A 47 -27.10 -16.30 -13.91
CA GLY A 47 -26.84 -15.49 -12.71
C GLY A 47 -25.62 -15.93 -11.91
N ASN A 48 -24.70 -16.66 -12.54
CA ASN A 48 -23.44 -17.06 -11.92
C ASN A 48 -22.45 -15.88 -11.88
N LEU A 49 -21.52 -15.92 -10.93
CA LEU A 49 -20.43 -14.97 -10.81
C LEU A 49 -19.57 -15.00 -12.08
N VAL A 50 -19.25 -13.82 -12.61
CA VAL A 50 -18.29 -13.67 -13.73
C VAL A 50 -17.08 -12.88 -13.26
N VAL A 51 -15.91 -13.55 -13.29
CA VAL A 51 -14.63 -12.95 -12.91
C VAL A 51 -13.95 -12.45 -14.18
N GLY A 52 -13.62 -11.16 -14.21
CA GLY A 52 -12.89 -10.53 -15.31
C GLY A 52 -11.44 -10.29 -14.93
N MET A 53 -10.55 -10.40 -15.92
CA MET A 53 -9.16 -10.01 -15.78
C MET A 53 -8.99 -8.49 -15.97
N CYS A 54 -7.86 -7.96 -15.49
CA CYS A 54 -7.44 -6.57 -15.67
C CYS A 54 -7.21 -6.15 -17.13
N ASP A 55 -7.29 -7.06 -18.11
CA ASP A 55 -7.17 -6.77 -19.54
C ASP A 55 -8.48 -6.27 -20.17
N GLY A 56 -9.62 -6.49 -19.52
CA GLY A 56 -10.94 -6.03 -19.97
C GLY A 56 -11.62 -6.90 -21.00
N GLU A 57 -10.95 -7.98 -21.39
CA GLU A 57 -11.40 -8.87 -22.45
C GLU A 57 -11.58 -10.30 -21.93
N THR A 58 -10.65 -10.76 -21.09
CA THR A 58 -10.64 -12.13 -20.59
C THR A 58 -11.53 -12.24 -19.36
N SER A 59 -12.52 -13.12 -19.42
CA SER A 59 -13.46 -13.35 -18.32
C SER A 59 -13.89 -14.81 -18.26
N LEU A 60 -14.25 -15.26 -17.06
CA LEU A 60 -14.64 -16.63 -16.79
C LEU A 60 -15.87 -16.65 -15.88
N GLU A 61 -16.88 -17.39 -16.31
CA GLU A 61 -18.08 -17.66 -15.52
C GLU A 61 -17.83 -18.81 -14.53
N VAL A 62 -18.05 -18.55 -13.25
CA VAL A 62 -17.82 -19.49 -12.15
C VAL A 62 -19.10 -20.28 -11.88
N LYS A 63 -19.19 -21.47 -12.48
CA LYS A 63 -20.36 -22.34 -12.30
C LYS A 63 -20.53 -22.71 -10.82
N GLY A 64 -21.78 -22.60 -10.34
CA GLY A 64 -22.14 -22.96 -8.97
C GLY A 64 -21.88 -21.89 -7.92
N VAL A 65 -21.39 -20.71 -8.30
CA VAL A 65 -21.27 -19.53 -7.43
C VAL A 65 -22.12 -18.42 -8.04
N LYS A 66 -23.09 -17.88 -7.31
CA LYS A 66 -23.96 -16.80 -7.80
C LYS A 66 -23.28 -15.43 -7.70
N GLU A 67 -23.72 -14.49 -8.53
CA GLU A 67 -23.26 -13.11 -8.41
C GLU A 67 -23.55 -12.58 -6.99
N GLY A 68 -22.54 -11.96 -6.37
CA GLY A 68 -22.60 -11.54 -4.96
C GLY A 68 -22.23 -12.61 -3.93
N GLU A 69 -22.07 -13.88 -4.34
CA GLU A 69 -21.51 -14.93 -3.49
C GLU A 69 -19.97 -14.93 -3.53
N ARG A 70 -19.37 -15.43 -2.45
CA ARG A 70 -17.93 -15.54 -2.30
C ARG A 70 -17.48 -16.95 -2.67
N MET A 71 -16.48 -17.05 -3.56
CA MET A 71 -15.79 -18.31 -3.85
C MET A 71 -14.98 -18.81 -2.64
N SER A 72 -14.73 -20.13 -2.58
CA SER A 72 -13.64 -20.63 -1.74
C SER A 72 -12.29 -20.16 -2.28
N ARG A 73 -11.24 -20.14 -1.43
CA ARG A 73 -9.89 -19.79 -1.87
C ARG A 73 -9.37 -20.73 -2.95
N GLU A 74 -9.72 -22.01 -2.88
CA GLU A 74 -9.33 -23.01 -3.88
C GLU A 74 -10.01 -22.73 -5.23
N GLN A 75 -11.31 -22.42 -5.23
CA GLN A 75 -12.03 -22.01 -6.43
C GLN A 75 -11.43 -20.74 -7.03
N ALA A 76 -11.12 -19.74 -6.20
CA ALA A 76 -10.49 -18.51 -6.66
C ALA A 76 -9.16 -18.79 -7.37
N LEU A 77 -8.29 -19.62 -6.79
CA LEU A 77 -7.02 -20.02 -7.41
C LEU A 77 -7.21 -20.74 -8.75
N GLN A 78 -8.20 -21.63 -8.85
CA GLN A 78 -8.50 -22.35 -10.10
C GLN A 78 -8.99 -21.38 -11.18
N VAL A 79 -9.90 -20.47 -10.82
CA VAL A 79 -10.48 -19.48 -11.72
C VAL A 79 -9.41 -18.51 -12.22
N THR A 80 -8.60 -17.94 -11.32
CA THR A 80 -7.53 -17.01 -11.71
C THR A 80 -6.43 -17.72 -12.49
N GLY A 81 -6.10 -18.98 -12.15
CA GLY A 81 -5.17 -19.82 -12.90
C GLY A 81 -5.62 -20.01 -14.36
N ALA A 82 -6.89 -20.38 -14.56
CA ALA A 82 -7.48 -20.56 -15.88
C ALA A 82 -7.52 -19.25 -16.68
N LEU A 83 -7.87 -18.14 -16.03
CA LEU A 83 -7.83 -16.80 -16.64
C LEU A 83 -6.41 -16.46 -17.11
N MET A 84 -5.40 -16.61 -16.25
CA MET A 84 -4.01 -16.32 -16.58
C MET A 84 -3.45 -17.23 -17.68
N GLU A 85 -3.86 -18.50 -17.72
CA GLU A 85 -3.52 -19.43 -18.80
C GLU A 85 -4.15 -18.98 -20.13
N GLU A 86 -5.43 -18.61 -20.14
CA GLU A 86 -6.09 -18.10 -21.33
C GLU A 86 -5.44 -16.81 -21.84
N TRP A 87 -5.10 -15.89 -20.94
CA TRP A 87 -4.40 -14.66 -21.28
C TRP A 87 -3.04 -14.95 -21.92
N ARG A 88 -2.22 -15.83 -21.33
CA ARG A 88 -0.93 -16.24 -21.93
C ARG A 88 -1.10 -16.86 -23.31
N ARG A 89 -2.13 -17.69 -23.50
CA ARG A 89 -2.46 -18.29 -24.79
C ARG A 89 -2.83 -17.25 -25.86
N LYS A 90 -3.54 -16.19 -25.47
CA LYS A 90 -3.89 -15.06 -26.38
C LYS A 90 -2.73 -14.09 -26.61
N ASN A 91 -1.75 -14.06 -25.70
CA ASN A 91 -0.63 -13.13 -25.71
C ASN A 91 0.73 -13.84 -25.78
N PRO A 92 1.00 -14.69 -26.79
CA PRO A 92 2.22 -15.49 -26.86
C PRO A 92 3.50 -14.66 -27.04
N SER A 93 3.37 -13.40 -27.45
CA SER A 93 4.48 -12.45 -27.61
C SER A 93 4.59 -11.46 -26.44
N ALA A 94 3.75 -11.57 -25.41
CA ALA A 94 3.88 -10.71 -24.25
C ALA A 94 5.15 -11.08 -23.48
N ASN A 95 5.97 -10.08 -23.18
CA ASN A 95 7.11 -10.23 -22.31
C ASN A 95 6.60 -10.26 -20.87
N TRP A 96 6.15 -11.43 -20.42
CA TRP A 96 5.84 -11.67 -19.01
C TRP A 96 7.12 -12.02 -18.29
N ASP A 97 7.53 -11.19 -17.32
CA ASP A 97 8.59 -11.55 -16.39
C ASP A 97 8.12 -12.78 -15.61
N ASP A 98 8.61 -13.96 -16.00
CA ASP A 98 8.51 -15.20 -15.22
C ASP A 98 9.43 -15.06 -14.00
N VAL A 99 9.10 -14.13 -13.10
CA VAL A 99 9.72 -14.10 -11.77
C VAL A 99 9.37 -15.46 -11.16
N PRO A 100 10.35 -16.34 -10.89
CA PRO A 100 10.06 -17.63 -10.26
C PRO A 100 9.32 -17.32 -8.97
N LEU A 101 8.27 -18.07 -8.62
CA LEU A 101 7.70 -18.03 -7.27
C LEU A 101 8.83 -18.29 -6.25
N PRO A 102 9.32 -17.34 -5.44
CA PRO A 102 10.12 -17.67 -4.26
C PRO A 102 9.22 -18.27 -3.18
N GLY A 103 8.79 -19.52 -3.37
CA GLY A 103 8.59 -20.40 -2.23
C GLY A 103 9.94 -20.87 -1.69
N SER A 104 10.85 -19.99 -1.23
CA SER A 104 12.11 -20.37 -0.55
C SER A 104 12.99 -19.23 0.01
N ALA A 105 12.80 -17.96 -0.36
CA ALA A 105 13.65 -16.89 0.15
C ALA A 105 12.79 -15.76 0.72
N ILE A 106 12.39 -15.93 1.98
CA ILE A 106 12.32 -14.79 2.90
C ILE A 106 13.65 -14.06 2.69
N ALA A 107 13.58 -12.79 2.31
CA ALA A 107 14.75 -11.94 2.20
C ALA A 107 15.65 -12.23 3.40
N GLN A 108 16.81 -12.83 3.15
CA GLN A 108 17.84 -12.84 4.16
C GLN A 108 18.10 -11.37 4.43
N ALA A 109 17.74 -10.93 5.64
CA ALA A 109 18.21 -9.66 6.15
C ALA A 109 19.71 -9.59 5.85
N PRO A 110 20.22 -8.47 5.30
CA PRO A 110 21.64 -8.35 5.00
C PRO A 110 22.42 -8.82 6.23
N GLN A 111 23.26 -9.84 6.03
CA GLN A 111 24.07 -10.39 7.11
C GLN A 111 24.86 -9.21 7.71
N PRO A 112 24.82 -9.02 9.04
CA PRO A 112 25.66 -8.03 9.68
C PRO A 112 27.13 -8.32 9.30
N PRO A 113 27.96 -7.28 9.14
CA PRO A 113 29.36 -7.48 8.81
C PRO A 113 30.02 -8.44 9.81
N PRO A 114 30.99 -9.27 9.38
CA PRO A 114 31.56 -10.31 10.21
C PRO A 114 32.10 -9.71 11.52
N SER A 115 31.64 -10.26 12.63
CA SER A 115 32.12 -9.88 13.96
C SER A 115 33.62 -10.18 14.07
N PRO A 116 34.42 -9.28 14.68
CA PRO A 116 35.82 -9.59 14.96
C PRO A 116 35.92 -10.82 15.88
N LYS A 117 36.94 -11.65 15.62
CA LYS A 117 37.14 -12.98 16.25
C LYS A 117 37.00 -12.96 17.78
N PRO A 118 36.46 -14.03 18.39
CA PRO A 118 36.22 -14.09 19.82
C PRO A 118 37.54 -14.06 20.60
N GLN A 119 37.75 -13.00 21.37
CA GLN A 119 38.63 -13.08 22.54
C GLN A 119 37.85 -13.77 23.66
N GLY A 120 38.50 -14.72 24.34
CA GLY A 120 37.90 -15.64 25.31
C GLY A 120 37.15 -14.99 26.48
N PRO A 121 36.62 -15.81 27.41
CA PRO A 121 35.53 -15.42 28.29
C PRO A 121 35.95 -14.26 29.20
N ARG A 122 35.34 -13.09 28.98
CA ARG A 122 35.27 -12.03 29.98
C ARG A 122 33.86 -12.02 30.52
N SER A 123 33.73 -12.28 31.81
CA SER A 123 32.47 -12.15 32.54
C SER A 123 31.85 -10.77 32.29
N PRO A 124 30.52 -10.66 32.14
CA PRO A 124 29.86 -9.37 32.05
C PRO A 124 30.05 -8.61 33.37
N PRO A 125 30.30 -7.28 33.35
CA PRO A 125 30.25 -6.50 34.57
C PRO A 125 28.81 -6.50 35.11
N ALA A 126 28.69 -6.72 36.43
CA ALA A 126 27.43 -6.69 37.14
C ALA A 126 26.74 -5.33 36.96
N LEU A 127 25.46 -5.35 36.62
CA LEU A 127 24.58 -4.18 36.68
C LEU A 127 24.48 -3.73 38.15
N PRO A 128 24.63 -2.43 38.48
CA PRO A 128 24.37 -1.94 39.82
C PRO A 128 22.87 -2.05 40.14
N PRO A 129 22.50 -2.32 41.41
CA PRO A 129 21.11 -2.49 41.78
C PRO A 129 20.34 -1.17 41.67
N THR A 130 19.15 -1.26 41.10
CA THR A 130 18.18 -0.17 40.96
C THR A 130 17.69 0.25 42.35
N PRO A 131 17.74 1.54 42.74
CA PRO A 131 16.98 2.01 43.89
C PRO A 131 15.52 2.20 43.46
N GLN A 132 14.68 1.26 43.88
CA GLN A 132 13.23 1.38 43.75
C GLN A 132 12.70 2.22 44.93
N LYS A 133 12.23 3.44 44.65
CA LYS A 133 11.19 4.09 45.45
C LYS A 133 10.35 5.01 44.55
N PRO A 134 9.01 4.92 44.58
CA PRO A 134 8.16 5.72 43.71
C PRO A 134 8.07 7.15 44.26
N ALA A 135 8.50 8.13 43.46
CA ALA A 135 8.09 9.51 43.63
C ALA A 135 7.06 9.83 42.54
N ALA A 136 5.86 10.17 42.98
CA ALA A 136 4.76 10.59 42.15
C ALA A 136 5.11 11.84 41.34
N GLY A 137 4.66 11.89 40.08
CA GLY A 137 4.61 13.11 39.27
C GLY A 137 5.67 13.17 38.17
N GLY A 138 5.38 12.60 37.02
CA GLY A 138 6.15 12.78 35.80
C GLY A 138 5.71 11.79 34.74
N SER A 139 5.06 12.26 33.68
CA SER A 139 4.64 11.42 32.56
C SER A 139 5.86 10.77 31.89
N THR A 140 6.07 9.47 32.09
CA THR A 140 7.02 8.70 31.30
C THR A 140 6.49 8.61 29.87
N LYS A 141 7.03 9.42 28.95
CA LYS A 141 6.89 9.12 27.53
C LYS A 141 7.66 7.82 27.30
N THR A 142 6.99 6.81 26.75
CA THR A 142 7.65 5.60 26.24
C THR A 142 8.63 6.00 25.14
N GLU A 143 9.92 5.95 25.45
CA GLU A 143 11.00 6.31 24.53
C GLU A 143 11.05 5.32 23.35
N GLY A 144 11.29 5.81 22.13
CA GLY A 144 11.60 4.99 20.95
C GLY A 144 10.44 4.60 20.02
N ALA A 145 9.25 5.17 20.18
CA ALA A 145 8.09 4.84 19.34
C ALA A 145 8.06 5.54 17.96
N THR A 146 8.85 6.61 17.75
CA THR A 146 8.86 7.37 16.48
C THR A 146 10.27 7.83 16.09
N ALA A 147 10.50 8.15 14.81
CA ALA A 147 11.78 8.68 14.32
C ALA A 147 12.25 9.97 15.02
N ALA A 148 11.32 10.71 15.65
CA ALA A 148 11.63 11.90 16.44
C ALA A 148 11.99 11.59 17.91
N SER A 149 11.57 10.43 18.44
CA SER A 149 11.85 10.05 19.84
C SER A 149 13.24 9.43 19.94
N GLY A 150 14.25 10.29 20.04
CA GLY A 150 15.63 9.88 20.29
C GLY A 150 16.65 10.90 19.80
N ALA A 151 16.38 11.62 18.71
CA ALA A 151 17.34 12.53 18.08
C ALA A 151 17.79 13.70 19.00
N SER A 152 16.94 14.11 19.94
CA SER A 152 17.26 15.12 20.97
C SER A 152 17.92 14.50 22.22
N ASP A 153 17.71 13.21 22.44
CA ASP A 153 18.07 12.48 23.67
C ASP A 153 19.36 11.66 23.52
N VAL A 154 19.92 11.56 22.30
CA VAL A 154 21.29 11.09 22.10
C VAL A 154 22.26 12.15 22.61
N ALA A 155 22.37 12.25 23.93
CA ALA A 155 23.52 12.86 24.57
C ALA A 155 24.78 12.24 23.94
N ALA A 156 25.78 13.06 23.64
CA ALA A 156 27.03 12.65 23.00
C ALA A 156 27.74 11.53 23.79
N GLN A 157 27.32 10.30 23.59
CA GLN A 157 27.99 9.12 24.10
C GLN A 157 29.29 9.00 23.31
N LYS A 158 30.42 9.14 24.01
CA LYS A 158 31.74 8.97 23.40
C LYS A 158 31.81 7.59 22.73
N GLY A 159 32.01 7.58 21.41
CA GLY A 159 32.18 6.36 20.62
C GLY A 159 31.02 5.99 19.70
N VAL A 160 29.90 6.73 19.72
CA VAL A 160 28.83 6.56 18.72
C VAL A 160 29.13 7.41 17.49
N SER A 161 29.17 6.79 16.31
CA SER A 161 29.23 7.51 15.04
C SER A 161 27.89 8.21 14.82
N LEU A 162 27.89 9.54 14.89
CA LEU A 162 26.69 10.36 14.70
C LEU A 162 26.77 11.10 13.38
N GLN A 163 25.75 10.97 12.54
CA GLN A 163 25.55 11.85 11.40
C GLN A 163 24.96 13.18 11.88
N THR A 164 25.63 14.29 11.60
CA THR A 164 25.26 15.64 12.08
C THR A 164 24.95 16.59 10.92
N GLY A 165 24.16 17.65 11.18
CA GLY A 165 23.90 18.72 10.19
C GLY A 165 22.49 18.72 9.59
N HIS A 166 21.62 17.81 10.02
CA HIS A 166 20.20 17.84 9.65
C HIS A 166 19.39 18.71 10.63
N THR A 167 18.43 19.47 10.11
CA THR A 167 17.47 20.25 10.92
C THR A 167 16.59 19.38 11.82
N TYR A 168 16.55 18.07 11.56
CA TYR A 168 15.81 17.06 12.32
C TYR A 168 16.66 16.32 13.37
N GLY A 169 17.90 16.74 13.61
CA GLY A 169 18.78 16.21 14.65
C GLY A 169 19.97 15.41 14.14
N ALA A 170 20.72 14.81 15.08
CA ALA A 170 21.81 13.87 14.77
C ALA A 170 21.31 12.43 14.88
N PHE A 171 21.84 11.55 14.03
CA PHE A 171 21.39 10.16 13.94
C PHE A 171 22.52 9.19 14.18
N SER A 172 22.23 8.12 14.92
CA SER A 172 23.16 7.03 15.22
C SER A 172 22.89 5.81 14.34
N GLU A 173 23.83 4.87 14.30
CA GLU A 173 23.61 3.56 13.67
C GLU A 173 22.40 2.82 14.24
N ARG A 174 22.04 3.06 15.51
CA ARG A 174 20.84 2.47 16.11
C ARG A 174 19.58 3.01 15.44
N ASP A 175 19.53 4.31 15.14
CA ASP A 175 18.39 4.95 14.51
C ASP A 175 18.20 4.43 13.08
N GLU A 176 19.30 4.32 12.32
CA GLU A 176 19.27 3.73 10.98
C GLU A 176 18.74 2.28 10.97
N ARG A 177 19.13 1.47 11.97
CA ARG A 177 18.59 0.10 12.13
C ARG A 177 17.10 0.11 12.44
N ILE A 178 16.62 1.04 13.26
CA ILE A 178 15.19 1.19 13.56
C ILE A 178 14.42 1.57 12.28
N TRP A 179 14.94 2.48 11.46
CA TRP A 179 14.28 2.87 10.21
C TRP A 179 14.26 1.75 9.18
N ALA A 180 15.37 1.00 9.06
CA ALA A 180 15.43 -0.18 8.20
C ALA A 180 14.41 -1.24 8.64
N ALA A 181 14.35 -1.54 9.95
CA ALA A 181 13.38 -2.48 10.50
C ALA A 181 11.93 -2.00 10.30
N SER A 182 11.66 -0.70 10.50
CA SER A 182 10.34 -0.11 10.28
C SER A 182 9.93 -0.19 8.80
N THR A 183 10.86 0.06 7.89
CA THR A 183 10.64 -0.07 6.44
C THR A 183 10.32 -1.52 6.07
N GLN A 184 11.09 -2.47 6.61
CA GLN A 184 10.89 -3.90 6.35
C GLN A 184 9.53 -4.38 6.90
N ALA A 185 9.15 -3.98 8.10
CA ALA A 185 7.83 -4.31 8.67
C ALA A 185 6.68 -3.77 7.80
N PHE A 186 6.86 -2.60 7.19
CA PHE A 186 5.87 -2.02 6.29
C PHE A 186 5.75 -2.78 4.96
N VAL A 187 6.88 -3.25 4.42
CA VAL A 187 6.92 -4.16 3.26
C VAL A 187 6.26 -5.50 3.57
N GLU A 188 6.47 -6.04 4.77
CA GLU A 188 5.85 -7.30 5.21
C GLU A 188 4.33 -7.17 5.35
N GLU A 189 3.83 -6.03 5.85
CA GLU A 189 2.40 -5.75 5.87
C GLU A 189 1.83 -5.65 4.44
N GLY A 190 2.55 -5.00 3.53
CA GLY A 190 2.20 -4.96 2.12
C GLY A 190 2.13 -6.35 1.49
N ASN A 191 3.11 -7.20 1.79
CA ASN A 191 3.15 -8.60 1.36
C ASN A 191 1.94 -9.37 1.87
N ARG A 192 1.59 -9.22 3.16
CA ARG A 192 0.43 -9.87 3.76
C ARG A 192 -0.86 -9.48 3.05
N ILE A 193 -1.07 -8.18 2.82
CA ILE A 193 -2.28 -7.67 2.14
C ILE A 193 -2.33 -8.15 0.68
N PHE A 194 -1.19 -8.14 -0.02
CA PHE A 194 -1.12 -8.52 -1.43
C PHE A 194 -1.52 -9.98 -1.70
N HIS A 195 -1.29 -10.88 -0.73
CA HIS A 195 -1.58 -12.31 -0.82
C HIS A 195 -2.88 -12.74 -0.12
N ASP A 196 -3.65 -11.79 0.39
CA ASP A 196 -4.84 -12.07 1.20
C ASP A 196 -6.04 -11.25 0.72
N ALA A 197 -7.02 -11.96 0.15
CA ALA A 197 -8.20 -11.34 -0.44
C ALA A 197 -9.07 -10.62 0.61
N GLU A 198 -9.06 -11.07 1.87
CA GLU A 198 -9.85 -10.45 2.93
C GLU A 198 -9.19 -9.17 3.45
N ALA A 199 -7.87 -9.21 3.68
CA ALA A 199 -7.07 -8.04 4.06
C ALA A 199 -7.15 -6.92 3.02
N LEU A 200 -7.18 -7.28 1.75
CA LEU A 200 -7.37 -6.37 0.63
C LEU A 200 -8.78 -5.77 0.59
N GLY A 201 -9.78 -6.45 1.17
CA GLY A 201 -11.19 -6.06 1.13
C GLY A 201 -11.94 -6.59 -0.09
N GLY A 202 -11.44 -7.66 -0.70
CA GLY A 202 -12.09 -8.34 -1.82
C GLY A 202 -13.30 -9.17 -1.38
N THR A 203 -14.33 -9.16 -2.22
CA THR A 203 -15.60 -9.84 -1.92
C THR A 203 -15.67 -11.27 -2.47
N ILE A 204 -14.87 -11.58 -3.50
CA ILE A 204 -14.93 -12.86 -4.22
C ILE A 204 -13.71 -13.78 -4.01
N ALA A 205 -12.94 -13.57 -2.95
CA ALA A 205 -11.74 -14.36 -2.59
C ALA A 205 -10.56 -14.31 -3.57
N VAL A 206 -10.56 -13.38 -4.53
CA VAL A 206 -9.41 -13.09 -5.40
C VAL A 206 -8.45 -12.13 -4.69
N SER A 207 -7.15 -12.43 -4.74
CA SER A 207 -6.05 -11.57 -4.25
C SER A 207 -5.07 -11.24 -5.38
N CYS A 208 -4.23 -10.23 -5.18
CA CYS A 208 -3.34 -9.68 -6.21
C CYS A 208 -2.34 -10.72 -6.72
N ASP A 209 -1.78 -11.54 -5.83
CA ASP A 209 -0.79 -12.58 -6.12
C ASP A 209 -1.29 -13.66 -7.10
N MET A 210 -2.60 -13.86 -7.16
CA MET A 210 -3.20 -14.84 -8.06
C MET A 210 -3.05 -14.47 -9.55
N CYS A 211 -2.87 -13.17 -9.85
CA CYS A 211 -2.57 -12.67 -11.18
C CYS A 211 -1.13 -12.16 -11.30
N HIS A 212 -0.60 -11.56 -10.23
CA HIS A 212 0.73 -10.97 -10.15
C HIS A 212 1.57 -11.67 -9.08
N PRO A 213 2.01 -12.92 -9.30
CA PRO A 213 2.77 -13.66 -8.30
C PRO A 213 4.00 -12.85 -7.88
N ASP A 214 4.17 -12.62 -6.57
CA ASP A 214 5.28 -11.84 -6.03
C ASP A 214 5.44 -10.43 -6.65
N ALA A 215 4.32 -9.80 -7.00
CA ALA A 215 4.25 -8.50 -7.70
C ALA A 215 4.91 -8.50 -9.10
N ALA A 216 5.06 -9.67 -9.73
CA ALA A 216 5.55 -9.79 -11.09
C ALA A 216 4.69 -8.96 -12.06
N ASN A 217 5.36 -8.35 -13.05
CA ASN A 217 4.73 -7.58 -14.12
C ASN A 217 3.90 -6.37 -13.67
N THR A 218 4.09 -5.89 -12.44
CA THR A 218 3.49 -4.64 -11.95
C THR A 218 4.28 -3.40 -12.38
N HIS A 219 5.59 -3.55 -12.63
CA HIS A 219 6.51 -2.53 -13.13
C HIS A 219 6.39 -1.14 -12.47
N PRO A 220 6.48 -1.04 -11.13
CA PRO A 220 6.44 0.22 -10.38
C PRO A 220 7.50 1.22 -10.85
N GLU A 221 8.63 0.75 -11.36
CA GLU A 221 9.73 1.56 -11.90
C GLU A 221 9.39 2.33 -13.17
N THR A 222 8.25 2.03 -13.81
CA THR A 222 7.77 2.72 -15.01
C THR A 222 6.75 3.81 -14.73
N TYR A 223 6.26 3.93 -13.48
CA TYR A 223 5.30 4.96 -13.10
C TYR A 223 5.99 6.28 -12.72
N PRO A 224 5.35 7.44 -12.96
CA PRO A 224 4.05 7.62 -13.65
C PRO A 224 4.13 7.25 -15.14
N LYS A 225 3.05 6.68 -15.68
CA LYS A 225 2.92 6.41 -17.12
C LYS A 225 1.49 6.58 -17.59
N TYR A 226 1.31 6.83 -18.88
CA TYR A 226 -0.01 6.67 -19.48
C TYR A 226 -0.47 5.23 -19.24
N GLN A 227 -1.74 5.02 -18.91
CA GLN A 227 -2.31 3.68 -18.86
C GLN A 227 -3.46 3.64 -19.83
N VAL A 228 -3.33 2.81 -20.86
CA VAL A 228 -4.32 2.73 -21.94
C VAL A 228 -5.69 2.31 -21.41
N GLN A 229 -5.72 1.44 -20.40
CA GLN A 229 -6.96 1.02 -19.73
C GLN A 229 -7.65 2.19 -19.03
N LEU A 230 -6.89 3.18 -18.54
CA LEU A 230 -7.43 4.33 -17.82
C LEU A 230 -7.64 5.56 -18.71
N GLY A 231 -7.05 5.57 -19.92
CA GLY A 231 -7.09 6.72 -20.82
C GLY A 231 -6.36 7.96 -20.28
N ARG A 232 -5.47 7.81 -19.30
CA ARG A 232 -4.77 8.92 -18.66
C ARG A 232 -3.41 8.52 -18.11
N VAL A 233 -2.59 9.51 -17.74
CA VAL A 233 -1.43 9.27 -16.89
C VAL A 233 -1.89 8.79 -15.51
N ALA A 234 -1.29 7.70 -15.08
CA ALA A 234 -1.60 7.00 -13.85
C ALA A 234 -0.35 6.93 -12.96
N LEU A 235 -0.59 6.94 -11.65
CA LEU A 235 0.35 6.50 -10.65
C LEU A 235 0.13 5.02 -10.34
N LEU A 236 1.08 4.40 -9.64
CA LEU A 236 0.97 3.00 -9.24
C LEU A 236 -0.30 2.74 -8.42
N ARG A 237 -0.68 3.68 -7.54
CA ARG A 237 -1.90 3.59 -6.72
C ARG A 237 -3.19 3.58 -7.54
N ASP A 238 -3.23 4.29 -8.67
CA ASP A 238 -4.37 4.23 -9.58
C ASP A 238 -4.57 2.80 -10.09
N MET A 239 -3.48 2.11 -10.41
CA MET A 239 -3.52 0.72 -10.89
C MET A 239 -3.74 -0.30 -9.78
N ILE A 240 -3.32 -0.02 -8.56
CA ILE A 240 -3.70 -0.83 -7.39
C ILE A 240 -5.21 -0.75 -7.18
N ASN A 241 -5.80 0.45 -7.16
CA ASN A 241 -7.25 0.60 -7.02
C ASN A 241 -8.02 -0.01 -8.21
N TRP A 242 -7.49 0.11 -9.43
CA TRP A 242 -8.02 -0.59 -10.60
C TRP A 242 -8.15 -2.10 -10.39
N CYS A 243 -7.11 -2.73 -9.83
CA CYS A 243 -7.12 -4.15 -9.48
C CYS A 243 -8.14 -4.45 -8.36
N ILE A 244 -8.23 -3.58 -7.36
CA ILE A 244 -9.19 -3.77 -6.26
C ILE A 244 -10.63 -3.75 -6.78
N GLU A 245 -10.97 -2.80 -7.64
CA GLU A 245 -12.35 -2.64 -8.13
C GLU A 245 -12.76 -3.74 -9.11
N ASN A 246 -11.87 -4.13 -10.03
CA ASN A 246 -12.25 -4.98 -11.16
C ASN A 246 -12.16 -6.48 -10.83
N PRO A 247 -10.98 -7.13 -10.76
CA PRO A 247 -10.89 -8.56 -10.45
C PRO A 247 -11.19 -8.89 -8.98
N VAL A 248 -10.86 -8.02 -8.04
CA VAL A 248 -11.01 -8.31 -6.59
C VAL A 248 -12.41 -7.99 -6.06
N ARG A 249 -13.16 -7.14 -6.77
CA ARG A 249 -14.51 -6.68 -6.40
C ARG A 249 -14.56 -6.04 -5.01
N GLY A 250 -13.54 -5.27 -4.68
CA GLY A 250 -13.40 -4.51 -3.44
C GLY A 250 -13.78 -3.04 -3.61
N LYS A 251 -13.62 -2.28 -2.53
CA LYS A 251 -13.77 -0.81 -2.55
C LYS A 251 -12.40 -0.16 -2.74
N PRO A 252 -12.29 0.91 -3.54
CA PRO A 252 -11.06 1.70 -3.64
C PRO A 252 -10.55 2.12 -2.27
N LEU A 253 -9.23 2.09 -2.10
CA LEU A 253 -8.57 2.65 -0.93
C LEU A 253 -8.27 4.14 -1.17
N ALA A 254 -8.31 4.92 -0.10
CA ALA A 254 -7.85 6.31 -0.15
C ALA A 254 -6.33 6.37 -0.40
N ASP A 255 -5.86 7.46 -1.02
CA ASP A 255 -4.43 7.65 -1.33
C ASP A 255 -3.52 7.61 -0.08
N ASP A 256 -4.07 8.01 1.06
CA ASP A 256 -3.37 8.04 2.34
C ASP A 256 -3.61 6.80 3.22
N ASP A 257 -4.44 5.85 2.77
CA ASP A 257 -4.74 4.60 3.47
C ASP A 257 -3.43 3.82 3.75
N PRO A 258 -3.19 3.38 4.99
CA PRO A 258 -1.98 2.63 5.33
C PRO A 258 -1.81 1.35 4.51
N LYS A 259 -2.91 0.68 4.11
CA LYS A 259 -2.85 -0.54 3.28
C LYS A 259 -2.35 -0.22 1.87
N MET A 260 -2.82 0.88 1.28
CA MET A 260 -2.37 1.33 -0.05
C MET A 260 -0.86 1.59 -0.05
N LYS A 261 -0.39 2.35 0.95
CA LYS A 261 1.04 2.66 1.10
C LYS A 261 1.89 1.41 1.37
N ALA A 262 1.39 0.47 2.17
CA ALA A 262 2.10 -0.78 2.46
C ALA A 262 2.24 -1.65 1.20
N MET A 263 1.17 -1.82 0.43
CA MET A 263 1.20 -2.54 -0.85
C MET A 263 2.15 -1.89 -1.86
N GLU A 264 2.13 -0.57 -1.97
CA GLU A 264 3.07 0.17 -2.82
C GLU A 264 4.52 -0.09 -2.40
N ALA A 265 4.83 -0.03 -1.09
CA ALA A 265 6.15 -0.34 -0.57
C ALA A 265 6.58 -1.78 -0.90
N PHE A 266 5.67 -2.75 -0.75
CA PHE A 266 5.92 -4.14 -1.13
C PHE A 266 6.24 -4.29 -2.62
N ILE A 267 5.43 -3.70 -3.49
CA ILE A 267 5.63 -3.75 -4.95
C ILE A 267 7.00 -3.15 -5.33
N TYR A 268 7.36 -2.00 -4.76
CA TYR A 268 8.70 -1.42 -4.96
C TYR A 268 9.82 -2.34 -4.44
N ALA A 269 9.64 -2.95 -3.26
CA ALA A 269 10.64 -3.83 -2.68
C ALA A 269 10.92 -5.06 -3.56
N LYS A 270 9.88 -5.64 -4.17
CA LYS A 270 10.00 -6.77 -5.12
C LYS A 270 10.71 -6.41 -6.43
N ARG A 271 10.80 -5.11 -6.75
CA ARG A 271 11.45 -4.59 -7.97
C ARG A 271 12.71 -3.79 -7.67
N LYS A 272 13.24 -3.90 -6.45
CA LYS A 272 14.49 -3.26 -6.05
C LYS A 272 15.63 -3.63 -7.01
N GLY A 273 16.33 -2.61 -7.50
CA GLY A 273 17.42 -2.76 -8.47
C GLY A 273 17.00 -2.57 -9.93
N ALA A 274 15.69 -2.56 -10.22
CA ALA A 274 15.21 -2.13 -11.53
C ALA A 274 15.50 -0.63 -11.73
N LYS A 275 15.88 -0.26 -12.95
CA LYS A 275 16.14 1.13 -13.30
C LYS A 275 14.80 1.88 -13.40
N LEU A 276 14.72 3.04 -12.75
CA LEU A 276 13.58 3.94 -12.88
C LEU A 276 13.51 4.47 -14.32
N GLU A 277 12.41 4.20 -15.01
CA GLU A 277 12.16 4.56 -16.41
C GLU A 277 10.70 5.03 -16.56
N PHE A 278 10.36 6.16 -15.93
CA PHE A 278 9.00 6.71 -15.95
C PHE A 278 8.47 6.92 -17.38
N GLY A 279 7.18 6.66 -17.58
CA GLY A 279 6.49 6.81 -18.87
C GLY A 279 6.63 5.60 -19.80
N LYS A 280 7.52 4.65 -19.50
CA LYS A 280 7.71 3.43 -20.29
C LYS A 280 6.49 2.50 -20.21
N HIS A 281 6.11 1.93 -21.36
CA HIS A 281 5.09 0.89 -21.47
C HIS A 281 5.74 -0.47 -21.71
#